data_AF-A0AAX2A8T0-F1
#
_entry.id   AF-A0AAX2A8T0-F1
#
_cell.length_a   1.000
_cell.length_b   1.000
_cell.length_c   1.000
_cell.angle_alpha   90.00
_cell.angle_beta   90.00
_cell.angle_gamma   90.00
#
_symmetry.space_group_name_H-M   'P 1'
#
loop_
_entity.id
_entity.type
_entity.pdbx_description
1 polymer ?
#
loop_
_entity_poly.entity_id
_entity_poly.type
_entity_poly.pdbx_seq_one_letter_code
_entity_poly.pdbx_strand_id
1 'polypeptide(L)'
;MRKKSFLSYEAKIIIAIIAILLIIFLPFSFYDKFVELKDKIILFYNENILIYPIWLQLLPIVLPIILIIAIKLISKNRSKYIEDTFYNIKWNWKWNKDDIANLECFCPTCGESLYYDDTTSKFTLEVSKIDFICDKCQKVMGSIANENNKLNSSQLVKKEIQRLIYRKLAEDKNLTK
;
A
#
# COMPACT_ATOMS: atom_id res chain seq x y z
N MET A 1 -5.04 -7.67 -26.19
CA MET A 1 -5.29 -6.25 -25.82
C MET A 1 -6.35 -5.66 -26.75
N ARG A 2 -7.56 -5.37 -26.25
CA ARG A 2 -8.69 -4.89 -27.07
C ARG A 2 -8.65 -3.35 -27.14
N LYS A 3 -8.38 -2.78 -28.33
CA LYS A 3 -8.39 -1.33 -28.57
C LYS A 3 -9.79 -0.78 -28.24
N LYS A 4 -9.88 0.16 -27.29
CA LYS A 4 -11.10 0.95 -27.08
C LYS A 4 -11.32 1.79 -28.34
N SER A 5 -12.39 1.51 -29.09
CA SER A 5 -12.79 2.31 -30.24
C SER A 5 -13.19 3.69 -29.74
N PHE A 6 -12.40 4.71 -30.05
CA PHE A 6 -12.80 6.10 -29.87
C PHE A 6 -14.04 6.36 -30.74
N LEU A 7 -15.05 7.04 -30.18
CA LEU A 7 -16.23 7.48 -30.94
C LEU A 7 -15.81 8.20 -32.23
N SER A 8 -16.55 7.95 -33.32
CA SER A 8 -16.38 8.65 -34.60
C SER A 8 -16.39 10.17 -34.39
N TYR A 9 -15.61 10.90 -35.20
CA TYR A 9 -15.45 12.35 -35.11
C TYR A 9 -16.81 13.08 -35.13
N GLU A 10 -17.74 12.61 -35.97
CA GLU A 10 -19.10 13.13 -36.07
C GLU A 10 -19.88 12.98 -34.75
N ALA A 11 -19.71 11.86 -34.05
CA ALA A 11 -20.38 11.62 -32.78
C ALA A 11 -19.84 12.52 -31.65
N LYS A 12 -18.56 12.91 -31.69
CA LYS A 12 -18.00 13.88 -30.74
C LYS A 12 -18.56 15.28 -30.97
N ILE A 13 -18.74 15.67 -32.24
CA ILE A 13 -19.36 16.97 -32.60
C ILE A 13 -20.82 17.00 -32.13
N ILE A 14 -21.58 15.94 -32.36
CA ILE A 14 -22.98 15.85 -31.91
C ILE A 14 -23.07 15.94 -30.38
N ILE A 15 -22.21 15.23 -29.64
CA ILE A 15 -22.17 15.31 -28.17
C ILE A 15 -21.78 16.72 -27.70
N ALA A 16 -20.82 17.38 -28.36
CA ALA A 16 -20.42 18.74 -28.03
C ALA A 16 -21.56 19.75 -28.28
N ILE A 17 -22.29 19.62 -29.40
CA ILE A 17 -23.45 20.46 -29.71
C ILE A 17 -24.57 20.23 -28.70
N ILE A 18 -24.86 18.97 -28.34
CA ILE A 18 -25.85 18.64 -27.29
C ILE A 18 -25.41 19.21 -25.94
N ALA A 19 -24.13 19.12 -25.57
CA ALA A 19 -23.63 19.70 -24.33
C ALA A 19 -23.75 21.23 -24.32
N ILE A 20 -23.46 21.91 -25.44
CA ILE A 20 -23.61 23.36 -25.58
C ILE A 20 -25.09 23.77 -25.52
N LEU A 21 -25.98 23.04 -26.20
CA LEU A 21 -27.42 23.26 -26.13
C LEU A 21 -27.95 23.03 -24.71
N LEU A 22 -27.51 21.97 -24.03
CA LEU A 22 -27.83 21.75 -22.62
C LEU A 22 -27.35 22.93 -21.76
N ILE A 23 -26.12 23.42 -21.95
CA ILE A 23 -25.59 24.58 -21.19
C ILE A 23 -26.40 25.86 -21.43
N ILE A 24 -26.90 26.08 -22.66
CA ILE A 24 -27.68 27.28 -23.02
C ILE A 24 -29.13 27.20 -22.51
N PHE A 25 -29.74 26.01 -22.50
CA PHE A 25 -31.16 25.82 -22.14
C PHE A 25 -31.40 25.38 -20.69
N LEU A 26 -30.41 24.83 -19.98
CA LEU A 26 -30.50 24.52 -18.54
C LEU A 26 -30.28 25.69 -17.54
N PRO A 27 -29.76 26.89 -17.87
CA PRO A 27 -29.04 27.68 -16.86
C PRO A 27 -29.97 28.49 -15.95
N PHE A 28 -31.20 28.80 -16.34
CA PHE A 28 -32.04 29.69 -15.52
C PHE A 28 -32.50 29.03 -14.21
N SER A 29 -33.14 27.86 -14.26
CA SER A 29 -33.63 27.19 -13.03
C SER A 29 -32.52 26.68 -12.11
N PHE A 30 -31.36 26.34 -12.66
CA PHE A 30 -30.21 25.90 -11.87
C PHE A 30 -29.49 27.08 -11.22
N TYR A 31 -29.38 28.21 -11.92
CA TYR A 31 -28.81 29.43 -11.37
C TYR A 31 -29.64 29.95 -10.21
N ASP A 32 -30.96 30.04 -10.36
CA ASP A 32 -31.84 30.52 -9.29
C ASP A 32 -31.78 29.62 -8.05
N LYS A 33 -31.77 28.29 -8.23
CA LYS A 33 -31.55 27.33 -7.13
C LYS A 33 -30.17 27.46 -6.48
N PHE A 34 -29.14 27.78 -7.26
CA PHE A 34 -27.79 28.00 -6.75
C PHE A 34 -27.71 29.28 -5.91
N VAL A 35 -28.37 30.35 -6.36
CA VAL A 35 -28.49 31.61 -5.60
C VAL A 35 -29.27 31.38 -4.30
N GLU A 36 -30.41 30.69 -4.35
CA GLU A 36 -31.19 30.35 -3.15
C GLU A 36 -30.37 29.50 -2.16
N LEU A 37 -29.59 28.54 -2.66
CA LEU A 37 -28.70 27.71 -1.84
C LEU A 37 -27.58 28.54 -1.21
N LYS A 38 -26.96 29.45 -1.97
CA LYS A 38 -25.95 30.39 -1.45
C LYS A 38 -26.54 31.25 -0.34
N ASP A 39 -27.72 31.82 -0.54
CA ASP A 39 -28.35 32.70 0.43
C ASP A 39 -28.73 31.95 1.70
N LYS A 40 -29.22 30.70 1.59
CA LYS A 40 -29.44 29.81 2.73
C LYS A 40 -28.15 29.50 3.49
N ILE A 41 -27.04 29.26 2.80
CA ILE A 41 -25.73 29.02 3.43
C ILE A 41 -25.25 30.28 4.18
N ILE A 42 -25.41 31.46 3.57
CA ILE A 42 -25.04 32.74 4.20
C ILE A 42 -25.88 32.99 5.46
N LEU A 43 -27.20 32.78 5.37
CA LEU A 43 -28.10 32.93 6.50
C LEU A 43 -27.74 31.95 7.63
N PHE A 44 -27.52 30.68 7.29
CA PHE A 44 -27.07 29.66 8.24
C PHE A 44 -25.73 30.04 8.91
N TYR A 45 -24.77 30.55 8.14
CA TYR A 45 -23.47 30.99 8.66
C TYR A 45 -23.61 32.17 9.62
N ASN A 46 -24.41 33.17 9.26
CA ASN A 46 -24.63 34.35 10.08
C ASN A 46 -25.35 34.03 11.39
N GLU A 47 -26.36 33.15 11.35
CA GLU A 47 -27.15 32.78 12.53
C GLU A 47 -26.40 31.83 13.47
N ASN A 48 -25.68 30.85 12.93
CA ASN A 48 -25.15 29.73 13.72
C ASN A 48 -23.64 29.79 13.93
N ILE A 49 -22.87 30.32 12.96
CA ILE A 49 -21.41 30.16 12.94
C ILE A 49 -20.68 31.45 13.35
N LEU A 50 -21.22 32.62 13.01
CA LEU A 50 -20.60 33.93 13.22
C LEU A 50 -20.39 34.26 14.71
N ILE A 51 -21.14 33.63 15.60
CA ILE A 51 -21.02 33.76 17.06
C ILE A 51 -19.68 33.17 17.57
N TYR A 52 -19.11 32.20 16.84
CA TYR A 52 -17.88 31.54 17.25
C TYR A 52 -16.63 32.32 16.81
N PRO A 53 -15.55 32.28 17.59
CA PRO A 53 -14.29 32.92 17.21
C PRO A 53 -13.65 32.25 15.97
N ILE A 54 -12.93 33.05 15.18
CA ILE A 54 -12.34 32.65 13.89
C ILE A 54 -11.50 31.36 13.98
N TRP A 55 -10.77 31.15 15.06
CA TRP A 55 -9.94 29.96 15.24
C TRP A 55 -10.77 28.66 15.30
N LEU A 56 -11.98 28.70 15.87
CA LEU A 56 -12.88 27.56 15.94
C LEU A 56 -13.51 27.28 14.57
N GLN A 57 -13.79 28.33 13.80
CA GLN A 57 -14.33 28.22 12.44
C GLN A 57 -13.34 27.58 11.46
N LEU A 58 -12.02 27.79 11.66
CA LEU A 58 -10.96 27.21 10.83
C LEU A 58 -10.65 25.74 11.16
N LEU A 59 -10.96 25.29 12.38
CA LEU A 59 -10.71 23.94 12.86
C LEU A 59 -11.24 22.83 11.92
N PRO A 60 -12.49 22.84 11.44
CA PRO A 60 -12.99 21.81 10.52
C PRO A 60 -12.25 21.75 9.18
N ILE A 61 -11.56 22.82 8.77
CA ILE A 61 -10.75 22.87 7.55
C ILE A 61 -9.34 22.34 7.83
N VAL A 62 -8.74 22.77 8.94
CA VAL A 62 -7.35 22.46 9.28
C VAL A 62 -7.17 21.01 9.77
N LEU A 63 -8.12 20.49 10.56
CA LEU A 63 -8.06 19.17 11.15
C LEU A 63 -7.94 18.02 10.12
N PRO A 64 -8.74 17.95 9.04
CA PRO A 64 -8.58 16.91 8.03
C PRO A 64 -7.23 17.02 7.29
N ILE A 65 -6.71 18.23 7.06
CA ILE A 65 -5.41 18.44 6.42
C ILE A 65 -4.29 17.86 7.31
N ILE A 66 -4.31 18.15 8.60
CA ILE A 66 -3.35 17.61 9.57
C ILE A 66 -3.43 16.08 9.60
N LEU A 67 -4.63 15.50 9.63
CA LEU A 67 -4.82 14.04 9.60
C LEU A 67 -4.22 13.41 8.34
N ILE A 68 -4.47 13.98 7.16
CA ILE A 68 -3.93 13.49 5.88
C ILE A 68 -2.39 13.55 5.89
N ILE A 69 -1.83 14.66 6.37
CA ILE A 69 -0.37 14.84 6.47
C ILE A 69 0.24 13.82 7.44
N ALA A 70 -0.36 13.62 8.62
CA ALA A 70 0.08 12.66 9.61
C ALA A 70 0.09 11.22 9.05
N ILE A 71 -0.99 10.80 8.38
CA ILE A 71 -1.09 9.48 7.74
C ILE A 71 0.01 9.28 6.68
N LYS A 72 0.29 10.31 5.86
CA LYS A 72 1.35 10.26 4.85
C LYS A 72 2.75 10.19 5.48
N LEU A 73 3.01 10.95 6.54
CA LEU A 73 4.30 10.93 7.25
C LEU A 73 4.58 9.56 7.89
N ILE A 74 3.57 8.97 8.55
CA ILE A 74 3.70 7.65 9.19
C ILE A 74 3.98 6.56 8.14
N SER A 75 3.32 6.60 6.99
CA SER A 75 3.49 5.59 5.93
C SER A 75 4.82 5.71 5.15
N LYS A 76 5.37 6.92 5.00
CA LYS A 76 6.59 7.18 4.20
C LYS A 76 7.88 6.65 4.85
N ASN A 77 7.98 6.61 6.17
CA ASN A 77 9.23 6.25 6.84
C ASN A 77 9.53 4.73 6.83
N ARG A 78 8.53 3.87 6.69
CA ARG A 78 8.70 2.40 6.77
C ARG A 78 8.80 1.72 5.42
N SER A 79 8.19 2.32 4.39
CA SER A 79 8.02 1.73 3.06
C SER A 79 9.28 1.69 2.18
N LYS A 80 10.44 2.19 2.63
CA LYS A 80 11.66 2.19 1.79
C LYS A 80 12.45 0.88 1.84
N TYR A 81 12.39 0.15 2.94
CA TYR A 81 13.17 -1.07 3.15
C TYR A 81 12.32 -2.31 2.79
N ILE A 82 12.35 -2.71 1.51
CA ILE A 82 11.42 -3.71 0.91
C ILE A 82 12.15 -4.97 0.43
N GLU A 83 13.45 -4.89 0.21
CA GLU A 83 14.28 -6.00 -0.27
C GLU A 83 15.59 -6.07 0.50
N ASP A 84 16.06 -7.30 0.75
CA ASP A 84 17.38 -7.56 1.32
C ASP A 84 17.78 -9.02 1.09
N THR A 85 19.06 -9.33 1.30
CA THR A 85 19.62 -10.67 1.17
C THR A 85 19.91 -11.29 2.54
N PHE A 86 19.26 -12.41 2.84
CA PHE A 86 19.46 -13.19 4.08
C PHE A 86 19.68 -14.65 3.74
N TYR A 87 20.62 -15.32 4.43
CA TYR A 87 20.96 -16.73 4.18
C TYR A 87 21.27 -17.04 2.71
N ASN A 88 21.93 -16.10 2.01
CA ASN A 88 22.25 -16.19 0.58
C ASN A 88 21.01 -16.30 -0.34
N ILE A 89 19.85 -15.86 0.15
CA ILE A 89 18.59 -15.81 -0.59
C ILE A 89 18.16 -14.34 -0.68
N LYS A 90 17.63 -13.92 -1.84
CA LYS A 90 17.06 -12.58 -1.98
C LYS A 90 15.61 -12.61 -1.48
N TRP A 91 15.28 -11.75 -0.54
CA TRP A 91 13.96 -11.62 0.05
C TRP A 91 13.33 -10.30 -0.36
N ASN A 92 12.06 -10.36 -0.77
CA ASN A 92 11.24 -9.19 -1.02
C ASN A 92 10.01 -9.26 -0.13
N TRP A 93 9.58 -8.13 0.42
CA TRP A 93 8.38 -8.08 1.24
C TRP A 93 7.66 -6.74 1.11
N LYS A 94 6.38 -6.73 1.47
CA LYS A 94 5.58 -5.51 1.55
C LYS A 94 5.28 -5.17 3.00
N TRP A 95 5.27 -3.89 3.31
CA TRP A 95 4.86 -3.41 4.63
C TRP A 95 3.34 -3.31 4.71
N ASN A 96 2.75 -3.94 5.72
CA ASN A 96 1.37 -3.71 6.11
C ASN A 96 1.34 -3.19 7.56
N LYS A 97 1.23 -1.87 7.72
CA LYS A 97 1.30 -1.15 9.00
C LYS A 97 2.64 -1.37 9.73
N ASP A 98 2.66 -2.27 10.71
CA ASP A 98 3.82 -2.66 11.51
C ASP A 98 4.35 -4.04 11.14
N ASP A 99 3.59 -4.81 10.35
CA ASP A 99 3.91 -6.20 10.02
C ASP A 99 4.39 -6.37 8.59
N ILE A 100 5.15 -7.44 8.40
CA ILE A 100 5.60 -7.90 7.09
C ILE A 100 4.48 -8.72 6.44
N ALA A 101 4.14 -8.34 5.21
CA ALA A 101 3.17 -9.03 4.35
C ALA A 101 3.82 -9.43 3.02
N ASN A 102 3.29 -10.48 2.40
CA ASN A 102 3.75 -11.01 1.11
C ASN A 102 5.27 -11.19 1.05
N LEU A 103 5.79 -11.99 1.98
CA LEU A 103 7.19 -12.36 1.99
C LEU A 103 7.46 -13.36 0.87
N GLU A 104 8.30 -12.97 -0.08
CA GLU A 104 8.68 -13.76 -1.24
C GLU A 104 10.19 -13.96 -1.24
N CYS A 105 10.63 -15.15 -1.65
CA CYS A 105 12.04 -15.51 -1.76
C CYS A 105 12.42 -15.78 -3.22
N PHE A 106 13.58 -15.27 -3.61
CA PHE A 106 14.09 -15.33 -4.97
C PHE A 106 15.52 -15.85 -4.98
N CYS A 107 15.83 -16.58 -6.05
CA CYS A 107 17.18 -17.04 -6.32
C CYS A 107 18.08 -15.84 -6.67
N PRO A 108 19.20 -15.60 -5.97
CA PRO A 108 20.11 -14.51 -6.31
C PRO A 108 20.75 -14.67 -7.69
N THR A 109 20.87 -15.90 -8.19
CA THR A 109 21.58 -16.21 -9.44
C THR A 109 20.69 -16.08 -10.67
N CYS A 110 19.44 -16.53 -10.59
CA CYS A 110 18.54 -16.60 -11.75
C CYS A 110 17.29 -15.74 -11.64
N GLY A 111 17.00 -15.17 -10.46
CA GLY A 111 15.85 -14.31 -10.21
C GLY A 111 14.50 -15.03 -10.10
N GLU A 112 14.47 -16.36 -10.18
CA GLU A 112 13.24 -17.16 -10.08
C GLU A 112 12.77 -17.28 -8.61
N SER A 113 11.46 -17.42 -8.39
CA SER A 113 10.91 -17.68 -7.06
C SER A 113 11.40 -19.02 -6.51
N LEU A 114 11.79 -19.06 -5.25
CA LEU A 114 12.17 -20.29 -4.56
C LEU A 114 10.94 -20.94 -3.91
N TYR A 115 10.89 -22.27 -3.91
CA TYR A 115 9.99 -23.02 -3.05
C TYR A 115 10.79 -23.62 -1.89
N TYR A 116 10.12 -23.85 -0.77
CA TYR A 116 10.71 -24.50 0.39
C TYR A 116 10.19 -25.93 0.49
N ASP A 117 11.10 -26.87 0.78
CA ASP A 117 10.76 -28.27 1.02
C ASP A 117 10.93 -28.60 2.51
N ASP A 118 9.84 -29.07 3.12
CA ASP A 118 9.74 -29.44 4.54
C ASP A 118 9.72 -30.96 4.77
N THR A 119 9.76 -31.74 3.69
CA THR A 119 9.52 -33.19 3.74
C THR A 119 10.79 -33.98 4.07
N THR A 120 11.93 -33.53 3.58
CA THR A 120 13.21 -34.25 3.67
C THR A 120 13.83 -34.21 5.06
N SER A 121 13.55 -33.18 5.86
CA SER A 121 14.18 -33.00 7.17
C SER A 121 13.54 -33.76 8.32
N LYS A 122 12.36 -34.37 8.12
CA LYS A 122 11.64 -35.08 9.19
C LYS A 122 12.14 -36.50 9.43
N PHE A 123 12.86 -37.09 8.48
CA PHE A 123 13.15 -38.53 8.49
C PHE A 123 14.57 -38.90 8.92
N THR A 124 15.53 -37.96 8.94
CA THR A 124 16.96 -38.31 9.02
C THR A 124 17.82 -37.47 9.98
N LEU A 125 17.31 -36.37 10.56
CA LEU A 125 18.12 -35.45 11.38
C LEU A 125 17.50 -35.17 12.75
N GLU A 126 18.35 -35.05 13.79
CA GLU A 126 17.94 -34.61 15.14
C GLU A 126 17.39 -33.18 15.16
N VAL A 127 17.83 -32.34 14.20
CA VAL A 127 17.34 -30.98 13.98
C VAL A 127 16.75 -30.90 12.59
N SER A 128 15.45 -30.63 12.51
CA SER A 128 14.77 -30.45 11.23
C SER A 128 15.22 -29.12 10.58
N LYS A 129 15.21 -29.04 9.26
CA LYS A 129 15.69 -27.88 8.49
C LYS A 129 14.78 -27.65 7.28
N ILE A 130 14.63 -26.40 6.89
CA ILE A 130 13.82 -25.97 5.75
C ILE A 130 14.80 -25.58 4.65
N ASP A 131 14.85 -26.38 3.58
CA ASP A 131 15.72 -26.14 2.44
C ASP A 131 14.97 -25.32 1.37
N PHE A 132 15.61 -24.26 0.87
CA PHE A 132 15.08 -23.44 -0.22
C PHE A 132 15.70 -23.89 -1.55
N ILE A 133 14.86 -24.38 -2.44
CA ILE A 133 15.28 -24.98 -3.70
C ILE A 133 14.87 -24.08 -4.85
N CYS A 134 15.78 -23.90 -5.81
CA CYS A 134 15.48 -23.22 -7.05
C CYS A 134 15.20 -24.25 -8.15
N ASP A 135 14.02 -24.20 -8.76
CA ASP A 135 13.66 -25.10 -9.87
C ASP A 135 14.61 -24.98 -11.07
N LYS A 136 15.01 -23.75 -11.40
CA LYS A 136 15.85 -23.47 -12.56
C LYS A 136 17.32 -23.86 -12.36
N CYS A 137 17.84 -23.67 -11.14
CA CYS A 137 19.22 -24.02 -10.80
C CYS A 137 19.36 -25.46 -10.27
N GLN A 138 18.24 -26.12 -9.96
CA GLN A 138 18.17 -27.43 -9.30
C GLN A 138 19.13 -27.58 -8.12
N LYS A 139 19.26 -26.51 -7.33
CA LYS A 139 20.21 -26.41 -6.23
C LYS A 139 19.54 -25.82 -5.00
N VAL A 140 19.96 -26.30 -3.83
CA VAL A 140 19.63 -25.69 -2.54
C VAL A 140 20.37 -24.35 -2.44
N MET A 141 19.63 -23.26 -2.35
CA MET A 141 20.16 -21.89 -2.28
C MET A 141 20.49 -21.49 -0.85
N GLY A 142 19.76 -22.02 0.12
CA GLY A 142 19.98 -21.81 1.55
C GLY A 142 19.09 -22.72 2.39
N SER A 143 19.37 -22.79 3.68
CA SER A 143 18.64 -23.62 4.64
C SER A 143 18.41 -22.82 5.92
N ILE A 144 17.22 -22.96 6.51
CA ILE A 144 16.86 -22.40 7.82
C ILE A 144 16.61 -23.54 8.80
N ALA A 145 17.16 -23.47 10.00
CA ALA A 145 16.91 -24.47 11.03
C ALA A 145 15.43 -24.42 11.47
N ASN A 146 14.80 -25.58 11.54
CA ASN A 146 13.45 -25.75 12.07
C ASN A 146 13.56 -26.42 13.45
N GLU A 147 13.75 -25.58 14.45
CA GLU A 147 13.87 -25.97 15.86
C GLU A 147 12.50 -26.32 16.48
N ASN A 148 11.39 -25.97 15.83
CA ASN A 148 10.05 -26.08 16.41
C ASN A 148 9.06 -26.79 15.50
N ASN A 149 8.97 -28.11 15.68
CA ASN A 149 8.06 -29.00 14.96
C ASN A 149 6.56 -28.69 15.12
N LYS A 150 6.17 -27.78 16.03
CA LYS A 150 4.76 -27.39 16.24
C LYS A 150 4.29 -26.26 15.31
N LEU A 151 5.20 -25.48 14.73
CA LEU A 151 4.85 -24.38 13.84
C LEU A 151 4.91 -24.84 12.38
N ASN A 152 4.00 -24.31 11.56
CA ASN A 152 4.10 -24.48 10.11
C ASN A 152 5.40 -23.81 9.62
N SER A 153 6.14 -24.47 8.74
CA SER A 153 7.41 -23.95 8.23
C SER A 153 7.33 -22.55 7.63
N SER A 154 6.25 -22.22 6.92
CA SER A 154 5.98 -20.87 6.42
C SER A 154 5.91 -19.81 7.53
N GLN A 155 5.32 -20.15 8.68
CA GLN A 155 5.23 -19.26 9.83
C GLN A 155 6.58 -19.09 10.54
N LEU A 156 7.36 -20.16 10.61
CA LEU A 156 8.71 -20.13 11.19
C LEU A 156 9.64 -19.26 10.34
N VAL A 157 9.67 -19.49 9.03
CA VAL A 157 10.43 -18.67 8.07
C VAL A 157 10.02 -17.21 8.18
N LYS A 158 8.72 -16.92 8.19
CA LYS A 158 8.22 -15.56 8.34
C LYS A 158 8.74 -14.90 9.62
N LYS A 159 8.67 -15.58 10.77
CA LYS A 159 9.14 -15.06 12.05
C LYS A 159 10.65 -14.80 12.06
N GLU A 160 11.44 -15.73 11.51
CA GLU A 160 12.89 -15.60 11.51
C GLU A 160 13.35 -14.45 10.61
N ILE A 161 12.80 -14.35 9.40
CA ILE A 161 13.10 -13.23 8.49
C ILE A 161 12.60 -11.90 9.06
N GLN A 162 11.43 -11.88 9.70
CA GLN A 162 10.91 -10.69 10.39
C GLN A 162 11.84 -10.23 11.52
N ARG A 163 12.42 -11.16 12.30
CA ARG A 163 13.42 -10.85 13.33
C ARG A 163 14.65 -10.17 12.73
N LEU A 164 15.18 -10.69 11.61
CA LEU A 164 16.36 -10.13 10.94
C LEU A 164 16.11 -8.72 10.38
N ILE A 165 14.94 -8.51 9.78
CA ILE A 165 14.52 -7.21 9.23
C ILE A 165 14.43 -6.16 10.33
N TYR A 166 13.79 -6.47 11.47
CA TYR A 166 13.70 -5.50 12.57
C TYR A 166 15.05 -5.21 13.22
N ARG A 167 15.96 -6.20 13.28
CA ARG A 167 17.31 -5.98 13.79
C ARG A 167 18.06 -4.95 12.93
N LYS A 168 18.05 -5.12 11.60
CA LYS A 168 18.66 -4.15 10.67
C LYS A 168 18.02 -2.77 10.76
N LEU A 169 16.69 -2.69 10.85
CA LEU A 169 16.00 -1.41 11.03
C LEU A 169 16.36 -0.70 12.35
N ALA A 170 16.68 -1.46 13.40
CA ALA A 170 17.16 -0.89 14.67
C ALA A 170 18.59 -0.39 14.56
N GLU A 171 19.47 -1.13 13.87
CA GLU A 171 20.86 -0.74 13.58
C GLU A 171 20.92 0.54 12.74
N ASP A 172 20.14 0.64 11.66
CA ASP A 172 20.09 1.82 10.79
C ASP A 172 19.62 3.08 11.54
N LYS A 173 18.65 2.95 12.44
CA LYS A 173 18.18 4.09 13.26
C LYS A 173 19.27 4.62 14.20
N ASN A 174 20.12 3.74 14.72
CA ASN A 174 21.24 4.13 15.58
C ASN A 174 22.36 4.81 14.79
N LEU A 175 22.49 4.56 13.49
CA LEU A 175 23.46 5.23 12.60
C LEU A 175 23.00 6.63 12.16
N THR A 176 21.70 6.93 12.23
CA THR A 176 21.12 8.23 11.85
C THR A 176 20.90 9.21 13.01
N LYS A 177 21.29 8.84 14.24
CA LYS A 177 21.22 9.68 15.44
C LYS A 177 22.57 10.31 15.74
#